data_AF-A0A918C1E1-F1
#
_entry.id   AF-A0A918C1E1-F1
#
_cell.length_a   1.000
_cell.length_b   1.000
_cell.length_c   1.000
_cell.angle_alpha   90.00
_cell.angle_beta   90.00
_cell.angle_gamma   90.00
#
_symmetry.space_group_name_H-M   'P 1'
#
loop_
_entity.id
_entity.type
_entity.pdbx_description
1 polymer ?
#
loop_
_entity_poly.entity_id
_entity_poly.type
_entity_poly.pdbx_seq_one_letter_code
_entity_poly.pdbx_strand_id
1 'polypeptide(L)' 'MTKKPNPAAKLPTEALLNMVSAAMQRLSALSKDEKVRQEALNVGQAVGRLMQAIRDSSRPPK' A
#
# COMPACT_ATOMS: atom_id res chain seq x y z
N MET A 1 -5.93 5.32 -38.72
CA MET A 1 -5.81 5.91 -37.36
C MET A 1 -6.01 4.81 -36.32
N THR A 2 -4.96 4.10 -35.92
CA THR A 2 -5.06 3.05 -34.88
C THR A 2 -4.90 3.70 -33.52
N LYS A 3 -6.01 3.94 -32.81
CA LYS A 3 -6.00 4.28 -31.38
C LYS A 3 -5.44 3.05 -30.64
N LYS A 4 -4.13 3.05 -30.37
CA LYS A 4 -3.46 2.05 -29.53
C LYS A 4 -4.15 2.05 -28.15
N PRO A 5 -4.30 0.90 -27.49
CA PRO A 5 -5.01 0.81 -26.22
C PRO A 5 -4.41 1.82 -25.26
N ASN A 6 -5.22 2.73 -24.71
CA ASN A 6 -4.81 3.55 -23.59
C ASN A 6 -4.64 2.58 -22.42
N PRO A 7 -3.42 2.23 -21.98
CA PRO A 7 -3.28 1.48 -20.76
C PRO A 7 -3.75 2.45 -19.69
N ALA A 8 -5.01 2.34 -19.26
CA ALA A 8 -5.47 2.95 -18.03
C ALA A 8 -4.32 2.77 -17.04
N ALA A 9 -3.67 3.87 -16.67
CA ALA A 9 -2.37 3.90 -16.03
C ALA A 9 -2.44 2.95 -14.83
N LYS A 10 -1.94 1.72 -15.00
CA LYS A 10 -2.00 0.70 -13.97
C LYS A 10 -1.07 1.20 -12.91
N LEU A 11 -1.63 1.84 -11.88
CA LEU A 11 -0.85 2.28 -10.75
C LEU A 11 -0.12 1.02 -10.25
N PRO A 12 1.21 1.06 -10.12
CA PRO A 12 1.93 -0.09 -9.60
C PRO A 12 1.33 -0.52 -8.27
N THR A 13 1.17 -1.82 -8.04
CA THR A 13 0.61 -2.34 -6.78
C THR A 13 1.37 -1.76 -5.58
N GLU A 14 2.68 -1.61 -5.68
CA GLU A 14 3.51 -0.96 -4.66
C GLU A 14 3.13 0.51 -4.41
N ALA A 15 2.77 1.27 -5.46
CA ALA A 15 2.33 2.65 -5.32
C ALA A 15 1.00 2.74 -4.56
N LEU A 16 0.06 1.82 -4.84
CA LEU A 16 -1.21 1.72 -4.09
C LEU A 16 -0.94 1.40 -2.61
N LEU A 17 -0.11 0.40 -2.35
CA LEU A 17 0.23 -0.01 -0.97
C LEU A 17 0.96 1.09 -0.20
N ASN A 18 1.85 1.84 -0.85
CA ASN A 18 2.51 3.01 -0.26
C ASN A 18 1.52 4.10 0.12
N MET A 19 0.54 4.40 -0.74
CA MET A 19 -0.50 5.38 -0.43
C MET A 19 -1.37 4.94 0.76
N VAL A 20 -1.75 3.67 0.83
CA VAL A 20 -2.49 3.14 1.97
C VAL A 20 -1.67 3.24 3.26
N SER A 21 -0.40 2.87 3.22
CA SER A 21 0.50 2.98 4.37
C SER A 21 0.60 4.43 4.88
N ALA A 22 0.79 5.39 3.98
CA ALA A 22 0.85 6.81 4.33
C ALA A 22 -0.48 7.34 4.90
N ALA A 23 -1.62 6.92 4.35
CA ALA A 23 -2.94 7.28 4.85
C ALA A 23 -3.16 6.74 6.27
N MET A 24 -2.78 5.49 6.54
CA MET A 24 -2.90 4.87 7.86
C MET A 24 -1.99 5.53 8.90
N GLN A 25 -0.75 5.89 8.53
CA GLN A 25 0.13 6.66 9.42
C GLN A 25 -0.51 7.99 9.82
N ARG A 26 -1.05 8.74 8.85
CA ARG A 26 -1.75 10.01 9.12
C ARG A 26 -2.98 9.80 10.00
N LEU A 27 -3.78 8.77 9.73
CA LEU A 27 -4.97 8.46 10.51
C LEU A 27 -4.60 8.11 11.97
N SER A 28 -3.54 7.32 12.17
CA SER A 28 -3.05 6.97 13.51
C SER A 28 -2.52 8.17 14.29
N ALA A 29 -1.93 9.16 13.59
CA ALA A 29 -1.35 10.35 14.21
C ALA A 29 -2.39 11.43 14.52
N LEU A 30 -3.45 11.55 13.70
CA LEU A 30 -4.42 12.64 13.78
C LEU A 30 -5.73 12.24 14.48
N SER A 31 -6.03 10.95 14.59
CA SER A 31 -7.25 10.50 15.26
C SER A 31 -7.21 10.76 16.76
N LYS A 32 -8.29 11.34 17.30
CA LYS A 32 -8.53 11.47 18.75
C LYS A 32 -9.16 10.21 19.36
N ASP A 33 -9.71 9.33 18.52
CA ASP A 33 -10.30 8.07 18.94
C ASP A 33 -9.21 6.99 19.02
N GLU A 34 -9.06 6.39 20.21
CA GLU A 34 -8.04 5.38 20.49
C GLU A 34 -8.18 4.15 19.60
N LYS A 35 -9.40 3.66 19.42
CA LYS A 35 -9.67 2.46 18.63
C LYS A 35 -9.30 2.69 17.17
N VAL A 36 -9.59 3.89 16.65
CA VAL A 36 -9.18 4.28 15.29
C VAL A 36 -7.65 4.35 15.16
N ARG A 37 -6.93 4.86 16.17
CA ARG A 37 -5.45 4.86 16.13
C ARG A 37 -4.89 3.45 16.06
N GLN A 38 -5.37 2.55 16.92
CA GLN A 38 -4.91 1.16 16.97
C GLN A 38 -5.19 0.43 15.65
N GLU A 39 -6.38 0.58 15.09
CA GLU A 39 -6.72 -0.07 13.84
C GLU A 39 -5.87 0.46 12.67
N ALA A 40 -5.62 1.76 12.62
CA ALA A 40 -4.74 2.36 11.61
C ALA A 40 -3.31 1.82 11.71
N LEU A 41 -2.77 1.63 12.92
CA LEU A 41 -1.46 1.01 13.12
C LEU A 41 -1.44 -0.45 12.64
N ASN A 42 -2.48 -1.22 12.97
CA ASN A 42 -2.60 -2.62 12.55
C ASN A 42 -2.62 -2.76 11.02
N VAL A 43 -3.42 -1.92 10.33
CA VAL A 43 -3.49 -1.91 8.87
C VAL A 43 -2.14 -1.50 8.27
N GLY A 44 -1.49 -0.46 8.81
CA GLY A 44 -0.16 -0.03 8.36
C GLY A 44 0.89 -1.15 8.43
N GLN A 45 0.90 -1.91 9.53
CA GLN A 45 1.78 -3.07 9.70
C GLN A 45 1.45 -4.22 8.73
N ALA A 46 0.16 -4.52 8.52
CA ALA A 46 -0.28 -5.53 7.57
C ALA A 46 0.14 -5.19 6.14
N VAL A 47 -0.02 -3.93 5.73
CA VAL A 47 0.42 -3.44 4.42
C VAL A 47 1.93 -3.54 4.26
N GLY A 48 2.70 -3.20 5.30
CA GLY A 48 4.16 -3.35 5.28
C GLY A 48 4.60 -4.80 5.06
N ARG A 49 3.95 -5.77 5.73
CA ARG A 49 4.20 -7.21 5.53
C ARG A 49 3.86 -7.67 4.12
N LEU A 50 2.75 -7.20 3.55
CA LEU A 50 2.37 -7.51 2.18
C LEU A 50 3.38 -6.98 1.16
N MET A 51 3.84 -5.74 1.33
CA MET A 51 4.88 -5.18 0.47
C MET A 51 6.18 -5.99 0.53
N GLN A 52 6.57 -6.45 1.72
CA GLN A 52 7.75 -7.30 1.87
C GLN A 52 7.58 -8.62 1.11
N ALA A 53 6.44 -9.29 1.27
CA ALA A 53 6.15 -10.54 0.55
C ALA A 53 6.16 -10.36 -0.98
N ILE A 54 5.65 -9.24 -1.49
CA ILE A 54 5.70 -8.91 -2.93
C ILE A 54 7.15 -8.77 -3.40
N ARG A 55 8.00 -8.04 -2.65
CA ARG A 55 9.43 -7.89 -2.97
C ARG A 55 10.15 -9.23 -2.97
N ASP A 56 9.90 -10.05 -1.96
CA ASP A 56 10.53 -11.36 -1.82
C ASP A 56 10.10 -12.31 -2.95
N SER A 57 8.82 -12.27 -3.36
CA SER A 57 8.32 -13.06 -4.50
C SER A 57 8.91 -12.63 -5.85
N SER A 58 9.38 -11.38 -5.95
CA SER A 58 9.98 -10.82 -7.17
C SER A 58 11.49 -11.06 -7.24
N ARG A 59 12.12 -11.55 -6.18
CA ARG A 59 13.55 -11.88 -6.15
C ARG A 59 13.75 -13.29 -6.70
N PRO A 60 14.53 -13.49 -7.77
CA PRO A 60 14.81 -14.83 -8.27
C PRO A 60 15.54 -15.65 -7.19
N PRO A 61 15.27 -16.97 -7.06
CA PRO A 61 16.02 -17.84 -6.17
C PRO A 61 17.51 -17.80 -6.58
N LYS A 62 18.38 -17.75 -5.57
CA LYS A 62 19.83 -17.67 -5.74
C LYS A 62 20.43 -19.04 -6.02
#